data_AF-A0A933GX68-F1
#
_entry.id   AF-A0A933GX68-F1
#
_cell.length_a   1.000
_cell.length_b   1.000
_cell.length_c   1.000
_cell.angle_alpha   90.00
_cell.angle_beta   90.00
_cell.angle_gamma   90.00
#
_symmetry.space_group_name_H-M   'P 1'
#
loop_
_entity.id
_entity.type
_entity.pdbx_description
1 polymer ?
#
loop_
_entity_poly.entity_id
_entity_poly.type
_entity_poly.pdbx_seq_one_letter_code
_entity_poly.pdbx_strand_id
1 'polypeptide(L)'
;MKKEKFNEYRAMGIPELTAEIDKRREQVYKLREKKVYEDLSNPFEIRILRREIAQLATLVRQKELAANPGPSRGARSRAERRRKSRVKA
;
A
#
# COMPACT_ATOMS: atom_id res chain seq x y z
N MET A 1 1.83 -6.93 10.59
CA MET A 1 0.84 -6.32 11.49
C MET A 1 -0.08 -7.38 12.07
N LYS A 2 -0.44 -7.27 13.35
CA LYS A 2 -1.47 -8.11 14.00
C LYS A 2 -2.87 -7.72 13.50
N LYS A 3 -3.81 -8.66 13.49
CA LYS A 3 -5.17 -8.51 12.93
C LYS A 3 -5.99 -7.43 13.63
N GLU A 4 -5.79 -7.25 14.93
CA GLU A 4 -6.49 -6.26 15.77
C GLU A 4 -6.24 -4.83 15.30
N LYS A 5 -4.96 -4.44 15.15
CA LYS A 5 -4.58 -3.12 14.61
C LYS A 5 -5.15 -2.87 13.22
N PHE A 6 -5.35 -3.91 12.40
CA PHE A 6 -5.90 -3.74 11.06
C PHE A 6 -7.38 -3.36 11.08
N ASN A 7 -8.12 -3.86 12.07
CA ASN A 7 -9.51 -3.50 12.27
C ASN A 7 -9.64 -2.05 12.77
N GLU A 8 -8.73 -1.59 13.62
CA GLU A 8 -8.66 -0.19 14.06
C GLU A 8 -8.48 0.76 12.87
N TYR A 9 -7.54 0.47 11.96
CA TYR A 9 -7.35 1.28 10.75
C TYR A 9 -8.55 1.24 9.79
N ARG A 10 -9.35 0.17 9.80
CA ARG A 10 -10.61 0.16 9.02
C ARG A 10 -11.63 1.16 9.56
N ALA A 11 -11.68 1.37 10.88
CA ALA A 11 -12.59 2.30 11.52
C ALA A 11 -12.17 3.77 11.32
N MET A 12 -10.88 4.06 11.19
CA MET A 12 -10.34 5.42 10.99
C MET A 12 -10.79 6.08 9.67
N GLY A 13 -10.87 7.40 9.65
CA GLY A 13 -11.19 8.17 8.44
C GLY A 13 -10.11 8.10 7.35
N ILE A 14 -10.46 8.43 6.11
CA ILE A 14 -9.48 8.61 5.02
C ILE A 14 -8.35 9.59 5.40
N PRO A 15 -8.62 10.80 5.96
CA PRO A 15 -7.56 11.75 6.28
C PRO A 15 -6.62 11.26 7.40
N GLU A 16 -7.15 10.50 8.35
CA GLU A 16 -6.36 9.90 9.43
C GLU A 16 -5.44 8.80 8.88
N LEU A 17 -5.96 7.97 7.97
CA LEU A 17 -5.18 6.92 7.30
C LEU A 17 -4.04 7.51 6.47
N THR A 18 -4.24 8.64 5.80
CA THR A 18 -3.18 9.31 5.05
C THR A 18 -2.10 9.89 5.97
N ALA A 19 -2.49 10.56 7.06
CA ALA A 19 -1.54 11.08 8.04
C ALA A 19 -0.70 9.95 8.66
N GLU A 20 -1.32 8.81 8.91
CA GLU A 20 -0.68 7.64 9.48
C GLU A 20 0.28 6.94 8.49
N ILE A 21 -0.02 6.98 7.18
CA ILE A 21 0.89 6.56 6.13
C ILE A 21 2.15 7.44 6.12
N ASP A 22 1.98 8.76 6.23
CA ASP A 22 3.10 9.70 6.17
C ASP A 22 4.02 9.58 7.39
N LYS A 23 3.46 9.43 8.60
CA LYS A 23 4.23 9.09 9.80
C LYS A 23 5.08 7.83 9.63
N ARG A 24 4.51 6.77 9.04
CA ARG A 24 5.26 5.52 8.78
C ARG A 24 6.33 5.69 7.72
N ARG A 25 6.12 6.55 6.72
CA ARG A 25 7.14 6.88 5.72
C ARG A 25 8.33 7.60 6.34
N GLU A 26 8.07 8.56 7.23
CA GLU A 26 9.12 9.23 8.00
C GLU A 26 9.90 8.24 8.88
N GLN A 27 9.23 7.29 9.52
CA GLN A 27 9.91 6.23 10.28
C GLN A 27 10.82 5.38 9.39
N VAL A 28 10.36 5.00 8.19
CA VAL A 28 11.19 4.27 7.22
C VAL A 28 12.38 5.12 6.79
N TYR A 29 12.21 6.43 6.62
CA TYR A 29 13.29 7.34 6.26
C TYR A 29 14.35 7.39 7.38
N LYS A 30 13.94 7.64 8.63
CA LYS A 30 14.83 7.62 9.80
C LYS A 30 15.56 6.28 9.96
N LEU A 31 14.88 5.16 9.75
CA LEU A 31 15.51 3.84 9.83
C LEU A 31 16.52 3.60 8.69
N ARG A 32 16.30 4.17 7.50
CA ARG A 32 17.28 4.12 6.42
C ARG A 32 18.50 4.97 6.74
N GLU A 33 18.31 6.17 7.29
CA GLU A 33 19.42 7.01 7.76
C GLU A 33 20.23 6.27 8.83
N LYS A 34 19.56 5.73 9.85
CA LYS A 34 20.22 4.95 10.91
C LYS A 34 21.02 3.78 10.35
N LYS A 35 20.45 3.04 9.38
CA LYS A 35 21.12 1.90 8.73
C LYS A 35 22.44 2.28 8.05
N VAL A 36 22.61 3.53 7.63
CA VAL A 36 23.86 3.99 7.00
C VAL A 36 24.97 4.14 8.04
N TYR A 37 24.64 4.59 9.25
CA TYR A 37 25.63 4.85 10.31
C TYR A 37 25.85 3.66 11.25
N GLU A 38 24.83 2.84 11.46
CA GLU A 38 24.81 1.71 12.40
C GLU A 38 24.05 0.52 11.82
N ASP A 39 24.42 -0.69 12.25
CA ASP A 39 23.59 -1.85 12.00
C ASP A 39 22.24 -1.72 12.74
N LEU A 40 21.16 -2.00 12.02
CA LEU A 40 19.82 -2.03 12.60
C LEU A 40 19.75 -3.18 13.61
N SER A 41 19.27 -2.90 14.83
CA SER A 41 19.05 -3.96 15.83
C SER A 41 18.11 -5.05 15.31
N ASN A 42 17.13 -4.66 14.50
CA ASN A 42 16.25 -5.59 13.80
C ASN A 42 16.22 -5.31 12.28
N PRO A 43 16.85 -6.17 11.46
CA PRO A 43 16.92 -5.98 10.02
C PRO A 43 15.56 -6.09 9.31
N PHE A 44 14.53 -6.64 9.97
CA PHE A 44 13.19 -6.80 9.39
C PHE A 44 12.28 -5.58 9.60
N GLU A 45 12.65 -4.60 10.41
CA GLU A 45 11.79 -3.45 10.73
C GLU A 45 11.37 -2.67 9.48
N ILE A 46 12.31 -2.36 8.60
CA ILE A 46 12.02 -1.67 7.34
C ILE A 46 11.02 -2.48 6.50
N ARG A 47 11.17 -3.81 6.46
CA ARG A 47 10.26 -4.69 5.71
C ARG A 47 8.86 -4.69 6.32
N ILE A 48 8.76 -4.71 7.65
CA ILE A 48 7.48 -4.68 8.38
C ILE A 48 6.76 -3.36 8.10
N LEU A 49 7.45 -2.22 8.27
CA LEU A 49 6.88 -0.90 8.04
C LEU A 49 6.42 -0.70 6.58
N ARG A 50 7.21 -1.16 5.60
CA ARG A 50 6.80 -1.12 4.18
C ARG A 50 5.52 -1.92 3.93
N ARG A 51 5.38 -3.09 4.58
CA ARG A 51 4.16 -3.91 4.48
C ARG A 51 2.96 -3.18 5.10
N GLU A 52 3.14 -2.52 6.23
CA GLU A 52 2.08 -1.74 6.88
C GLU A 52 1.63 -0.55 6.01
N ILE A 53 2.58 0.20 5.42
CA ILE A 53 2.28 1.28 4.48
C ILE A 53 1.44 0.75 3.31
N ALA A 54 1.84 -0.39 2.72
CA ALA A 54 1.09 -0.98 1.60
C ALA A 54 -0.34 -1.39 2.02
N GLN A 55 -0.52 -1.91 3.23
CA GLN A 55 -1.84 -2.27 3.76
C GLN A 55 -2.72 -1.04 3.98
N LEU A 56 -2.20 0.03 4.59
CA LEU A 56 -2.93 1.28 4.78
C LEU A 56 -3.31 1.93 3.45
N ALA A 57 -2.38 2.00 2.50
CA ALA A 57 -2.66 2.52 1.15
C ALA A 57 -3.74 1.69 0.43
N THR A 58 -3.76 0.37 0.64
CA THR A 58 -4.82 -0.50 0.11
C THR A 58 -6.17 -0.18 0.74
N LEU A 59 -6.23 0.08 2.06
CA LEU A 59 -7.45 0.47 2.74
C LEU A 59 -7.99 1.81 2.23
N VAL A 60 -7.13 2.81 2.06
CA VAL A 60 -7.51 4.10 1.46
C VAL A 60 -8.11 3.86 0.08
N ARG A 61 -7.44 3.06 -0.77
CA ARG A 61 -7.95 2.75 -2.10
C ARG A 61 -9.27 1.99 -2.08
N GLN A 62 -9.47 1.06 -1.15
CA GLN A 62 -10.73 0.35 -0.98
C GLN A 62 -11.87 1.31 -0.63
N LYS A 63 -11.63 2.28 0.27
CA LYS A 63 -12.61 3.31 0.63
C LYS A 63 -12.93 4.23 -0.55
N GLU A 64 -11.92 4.65 -1.30
CA GLU A 64 -12.12 5.43 -2.54
C GLU A 64 -12.95 4.67 -3.58
N LEU A 65 -12.67 3.38 -3.80
CA LEU A 65 -13.40 2.55 -4.77
C LEU A 65 -14.84 2.26 -4.32
N ALA A 66 -15.09 2.19 -3.02
CA ALA A 66 -16.45 2.08 -2.49
C ALA A 66 -17.26 3.37 -2.74
N ALA A 67 -16.61 4.53 -2.64
CA ALA A 67 -17.23 5.82 -2.94
C ALA A 67 -17.39 6.07 -4.45
N ASN A 68 -16.42 5.62 -5.26
CA ASN A 68 -16.45 5.77 -6.71
C ASN A 68 -15.88 4.50 -7.37
N PRO A 69 -16.76 3.57 -7.79
CA PRO A 69 -16.34 2.33 -8.44
C PRO A 69 -15.91 2.63 -9.87
N GLY A 70 -14.68 3.16 -10.03
CA GLY A 70 -14.05 3.33 -11.33
C GLY A 70 -13.89 1.97 -12.05
N PRO A 71 -13.66 1.98 -13.37
CA PRO A 71 -13.56 0.75 -14.15
C PRO A 71 -12.46 -0.14 -13.57
N SER A 72 -12.85 -1.34 -13.15
CA SER A 72 -11.92 -2.28 -12.53
C SER A 72 -10.70 -2.47 -13.46
N ARG A 73 -9.48 -2.44 -12.91
CA ARG A 73 -8.25 -2.59 -13.72
C ARG A 73 -8.17 -3.95 -14.44
N GLY A 74 -9.06 -4.90 -14.11
CA GLY A 74 -9.27 -6.17 -14.81
C GLY A 74 -10.25 -6.12 -15.99
N ALA A 75 -10.97 -5.01 -16.18
CA ALA A 75 -11.92 -4.79 -17.27
C ALA A 75 -11.30 -4.19 -18.55
N ARG A 76 -9.96 -4.19 -18.68
CA ARG A 76 -9.38 -4.31 -20.04
C ARG A 76 -9.81 -5.67 -20.53
N SER A 77 -10.92 -5.68 -21.27
CA SER A 77 -11.61 -6.87 -21.73
C SER A 77 -10.60 -7.92 -22.20
N ARG A 78 -10.82 -9.20 -21.88
CA ARG A 78 -10.05 -10.29 -22.51
C ARG A 78 -9.98 -10.13 -24.05
N ALA A 79 -10.96 -9.45 -24.65
CA ALA A 79 -10.98 -9.07 -26.06
C ALA A 79 -9.85 -8.10 -26.46
N GLU A 80 -9.51 -7.11 -25.62
CA GLU A 80 -8.42 -6.16 -25.87
C GLU A 80 -7.03 -6.81 -25.78
N ARG A 81 -6.86 -7.73 -24.81
CA ARG A 81 -5.63 -8.54 -24.70
C ARG A 81 -5.46 -9.51 -25.88
N ARG A 82 -6.56 -10.10 -26.37
CA ARG A 82 -6.57 -10.98 -27.57
C ARG A 82 -6.30 -10.24 -28.88
N ARG A 83 -6.74 -8.99 -29.01
CA ARG A 83 -6.46 -8.16 -30.20
C ARG A 83 -4.96 -7.86 -30.33
N LYS A 84 -4.29 -7.52 -29.24
CA LYS A 84 -2.85 -7.22 -29.25
C LYS A 84 -1.95 -8.44 -29.52
N SER A 85 -2.39 -9.65 -29.17
CA SER A 85 -1.63 -10.87 -29.48
C SER A 85 -1.77 -11.33 -30.94
N ARG A 86 -2.85 -10.94 -31.63
CA ARG A 86 -3.09 -11.28 -33.04
C ARG A 86 -2.40 -10.36 -34.05
N VAL A 87 -2.10 -9.12 -33.67
CA VAL A 87 -1.45 -8.12 -34.54
C VAL A 87 0.09 -8.26 -34.54
N LYS A 88 0.65 -9.16 -33.70
CA LYS A 88 2.09 -9.40 -33.57
C LYS A 88 2.56 -10.70 -34.22
N ALA A 89 1.71 -11.34 -35.02
CA ALA A 89 2.00 -12.52 -35.85
C ALA A 89 1.81 -12.12 -37.32
#